data_AF-A0A9P0EMK2-F1
#
_entry.id   AF-A0A9P0EMK2-F1
#
_cell.length_a   1.000
_cell.length_b   1.000
_cell.length_c   1.000
_cell.angle_alpha   90.00
_cell.angle_beta   90.00
_cell.angle_gamma   90.00
#
_symmetry.space_group_name_H-M   'P 1'
#
loop_
_entity.id
_entity.type
_entity.pdbx_description
1 polymer ?
#
loop_
_entity_poly.entity_id
_entity_poly.type
_entity_poly.pdbx_seq_one_letter_code
_entity_poly.pdbx_strand_id
1 'polypeptide(L)'
;MEVGINLHLALHQLRYETSSRVVWADAVCINQSDVEERSEQVALMGEIFQKAYQVVVWLGSEPASHTRNAVGASDDNDEISSQAFAMICSIVDTWARETYRVDIGRPQYRRQGSTQDAYDTIPLDRPHWEKLKPLFSNSWFTRMWVVQEIALARRATAVWAKSEISWELIGLAAAIIRTNWRYIGPWGGHDGIGSHRVPVGVMNAYFMYRISSFRSNLDPLRFSFCELLALTKQFECQEKHDKIFALLGLKTSDWAKLFIVVDYSRPLDDLWRSVGSPSDTSLEAAFGDPSLRSSRRNPRHSQK
;
A
#
# COMPACT_ATOMS: atom_id res chain seq x y z
N MET A 1 -28.85 -8.40 2.73
CA MET A 1 -27.42 -8.11 2.92
C MET A 1 -26.67 -8.93 1.89
N GLU A 2 -26.10 -8.27 0.89
CA GLU A 2 -25.34 -8.93 -0.17
C GLU A 2 -23.86 -8.82 0.18
N VAL A 3 -23.25 -9.94 0.56
CA VAL A 3 -21.82 -9.99 0.92
C VAL A 3 -21.05 -10.43 -0.32
N GLY A 4 -20.10 -9.61 -0.77
CA GLY A 4 -19.24 -9.96 -1.89
C GLY A 4 -18.46 -11.25 -1.62
N ILE A 5 -18.23 -12.05 -2.66
CA ILE A 5 -17.58 -13.38 -2.55
C ILE A 5 -16.25 -13.32 -1.78
N ASN A 6 -15.46 -12.27 -1.98
CA ASN A 6 -14.18 -12.07 -1.29
C ASN A 6 -14.35 -12.00 0.23
N LEU A 7 -15.32 -11.21 0.72
CA LEU A 7 -15.56 -11.09 2.15
C LEU A 7 -16.15 -12.37 2.72
N HIS A 8 -17.03 -13.05 1.98
CA HIS A 8 -17.57 -14.35 2.39
C HIS A 8 -16.45 -15.38 2.61
N LEU A 9 -15.53 -15.50 1.64
CA LEU A 9 -14.39 -16.41 1.73
C LEU A 9 -13.45 -16.04 2.88
N ALA A 10 -13.14 -14.75 3.04
CA ALA A 10 -12.32 -14.27 4.15
C ALA A 10 -12.93 -14.60 5.52
N LEU A 11 -14.23 -14.33 5.71
CA LEU A 11 -14.92 -14.61 6.98
C LEU A 11 -14.97 -16.11 7.28
N HIS A 12 -15.21 -16.95 6.26
CA HIS A 12 -15.20 -18.39 6.44
C HIS A 12 -13.82 -18.91 6.86
N GLN A 13 -12.76 -18.38 6.24
CA GLN A 13 -11.38 -18.74 6.57
C GLN A 13 -10.95 -18.25 7.97
N LEU A 14 -11.43 -17.08 8.39
CA LEU A 14 -11.09 -16.48 9.68
C LEU A 14 -11.90 -17.04 10.85
N ARG A 15 -12.89 -17.90 10.59
CA ARG A 15 -13.73 -18.52 11.59
C ARG A 15 -12.94 -19.57 12.37
N TYR A 16 -13.00 -19.51 13.71
CA TYR A 16 -12.51 -20.61 14.54
C TYR A 16 -13.47 -21.80 14.49
N GLU A 17 -12.95 -23.02 14.54
CA GLU A 17 -13.78 -24.23 14.51
C GLU A 17 -14.73 -24.35 15.71
N THR A 18 -14.28 -23.87 16.87
CA THR A 18 -14.93 -24.15 18.16
C THR A 18 -15.31 -22.91 18.96
N SER A 19 -15.01 -21.70 18.49
CA SER A 19 -15.28 -20.47 19.23
C SER A 19 -15.77 -19.34 18.33
N SER A 20 -16.50 -18.39 18.94
CA SER A 20 -16.89 -17.17 18.25
C SER A 20 -15.72 -16.18 18.19
N ARG A 21 -15.73 -15.34 17.16
CA ARG A 21 -14.80 -14.22 16.99
C ARG A 21 -15.61 -12.97 16.64
N VAL A 22 -15.20 -11.84 17.21
CA VAL A 22 -15.73 -10.53 16.83
C VAL A 22 -14.89 -9.99 15.67
N VAL A 23 -15.55 -9.71 14.54
CA VAL A 23 -14.92 -9.14 13.34
C VAL A 23 -15.73 -7.92 12.93
N TRP A 24 -15.03 -6.85 12.59
CA TRP A 24 -15.61 -5.68 11.93
C TRP A 24 -15.22 -5.72 10.46
N ALA A 25 -16.19 -5.52 9.57
CA ALA A 25 -15.99 -5.37 8.14
C ALA A 25 -17.00 -4.34 7.62
N ASP A 26 -16.52 -3.32 6.93
CA ASP A 26 -17.30 -2.19 6.42
C ASP A 26 -18.54 -2.62 5.63
N ALA A 27 -18.41 -3.62 4.75
CA ALA A 27 -19.53 -4.11 3.94
C ALA A 27 -20.67 -4.78 4.74
N VAL A 28 -20.43 -5.12 6.01
CA VAL A 28 -21.42 -5.75 6.91
C VAL A 28 -21.84 -4.79 8.02
N CYS A 29 -20.89 -4.02 8.55
CA CYS A 29 -21.09 -3.16 9.72
C CYS A 29 -21.57 -1.75 9.37
N ILE A 30 -21.53 -1.34 8.10
CA ILE A 30 -22.02 -0.04 7.63
C ILE A 30 -23.22 -0.27 6.72
N ASN A 31 -24.31 0.47 6.95
CA ASN A 31 -25.43 0.49 6.03
C ASN A 31 -25.08 1.31 4.78
N GLN A 32 -24.52 0.62 3.78
CA GLN A 32 -24.10 1.23 2.51
C GLN A 32 -25.24 1.93 1.73
N SER A 33 -26.51 1.68 2.07
CA SER A 33 -27.67 2.32 1.42
C SER A 33 -28.10 3.62 2.08
N ASP A 34 -27.62 3.90 3.30
CA ASP A 34 -27.88 5.13 4.04
C ASP A 34 -26.64 6.02 3.98
N VAL A 35 -26.72 7.08 3.18
CA VAL A 35 -25.57 7.97 2.93
C VAL A 35 -25.17 8.75 4.18
N GLU A 36 -26.12 9.06 5.05
CA GLU A 36 -25.87 9.80 6.30
C GLU A 36 -25.14 8.89 7.28
N GLU A 37 -25.67 7.69 7.55
CA GLU A 37 -25.01 6.69 8.41
C GLU A 37 -23.64 6.29 7.85
N ARG A 38 -23.52 6.05 6.53
CA ARG A 38 -22.24 5.77 5.88
C ARG A 38 -21.21 6.86 6.13
N SER A 39 -21.61 8.13 6.01
CA SER A 39 -20.70 9.27 6.23
C SER A 39 -20.23 9.32 7.68
N GLU A 40 -21.13 9.09 8.64
CA GLU A 40 -20.79 9.00 10.07
C GLU A 40 -19.85 7.82 10.36
N GLN A 41 -20.15 6.62 9.85
CA GLN A 41 -19.32 5.44 10.07
C GLN A 41 -17.93 5.59 9.45
N VAL A 42 -17.83 6.18 8.25
CA VAL A 42 -16.54 6.44 7.60
C VAL A 42 -15.70 7.43 8.39
N ALA A 43 -16.32 8.45 9.01
CA ALA A 43 -15.60 9.35 9.92
C ALA A 43 -14.98 8.63 11.14
N LEU A 44 -15.57 7.50 11.55
CA LEU A 44 -15.12 6.66 12.67
C LEU A 44 -14.09 5.60 12.28
N MET A 45 -13.92 5.26 10.99
CA MET A 45 -13.03 4.17 10.54
C MET A 45 -11.60 4.31 11.05
N GLY A 46 -11.07 5.54 11.10
CA GLY A 46 -9.74 5.77 11.63
C GLY A 46 -9.60 5.33 13.10
N GLU A 47 -10.61 5.60 13.92
CA GLU A 47 -10.62 5.15 15.32
C GLU A 47 -10.83 3.65 15.44
N ILE A 48 -11.65 3.05 14.57
CA ILE A 48 -11.88 1.61 14.54
C ILE A 48 -10.56 0.87 14.30
N PHE A 49 -9.80 1.25 13.26
CA PHE A 49 -8.50 0.61 12.98
C PHE A 49 -7.46 0.87 14.08
N GLN A 50 -7.47 2.07 14.67
CA GLN A 50 -6.58 2.42 15.77
C GLN A 50 -6.87 1.61 17.06
N LYS A 51 -8.15 1.36 17.35
CA LYS A 51 -8.60 0.63 18.54
C LYS A 51 -8.65 -0.88 18.34
N ALA A 52 -8.68 -1.35 17.09
CA ALA A 52 -8.68 -2.77 16.76
C ALA A 52 -7.50 -3.51 17.39
N TYR A 53 -7.75 -4.72 17.90
CA TYR A 53 -6.70 -5.58 18.43
C TYR A 53 -5.68 -5.97 17.34
N GLN A 54 -6.18 -6.31 16.16
CA GLN A 54 -5.39 -6.67 14.99
C GLN A 54 -6.20 -6.38 13.72
N VAL A 55 -5.50 -5.93 12.67
CA VAL A 55 -6.03 -5.85 11.30
C VAL A 55 -5.60 -7.08 10.52
N VAL A 56 -6.53 -7.70 9.79
CA VAL A 56 -6.25 -8.83 8.91
C VAL A 56 -6.28 -8.36 7.47
N VAL A 57 -5.15 -8.49 6.79
CA VAL A 57 -5.01 -8.22 5.36
C VAL A 57 -5.28 -9.52 4.62
N TRP A 58 -6.49 -9.66 4.06
CA TRP A 58 -6.83 -10.85 3.28
C TRP A 58 -6.49 -10.63 1.80
N LEU A 59 -5.50 -11.38 1.30
CA LEU A 59 -4.98 -11.25 -0.05
C LEU A 59 -5.66 -12.18 -1.07
N GLY A 60 -6.59 -13.01 -0.62
CA GLY A 60 -7.35 -13.92 -1.47
C GLY A 60 -6.93 -15.38 -1.34
N SER A 61 -7.70 -16.25 -1.98
CA SER A 61 -7.43 -17.68 -2.12
C SER A 61 -7.37 -18.11 -3.59
N GLU A 62 -7.43 -17.17 -4.53
CA GLU A 62 -7.29 -17.41 -5.98
C GLU A 62 -6.05 -16.70 -6.55
N PRO A 63 -5.40 -17.27 -7.58
CA PRO A 63 -4.25 -16.64 -8.23
C PRO A 63 -4.67 -15.34 -8.93
N ALA A 64 -3.80 -14.33 -8.90
CA ALA A 64 -4.03 -13.02 -9.54
C ALA A 64 -4.22 -13.10 -11.08
N SER A 65 -3.95 -14.24 -11.70
CA SER A 65 -4.14 -14.50 -13.13
C SER A 65 -5.45 -15.22 -13.41
N HIS A 66 -6.26 -14.64 -14.30
CA HIS A 66 -7.57 -15.13 -14.77
C HIS A 66 -7.49 -16.43 -15.61
N THR A 67 -6.74 -17.45 -15.21
CA THR A 67 -6.77 -18.77 -15.84
C THR A 67 -7.89 -19.59 -15.21
N ARG A 68 -9.12 -19.36 -15.71
CA ARG A 68 -10.39 -19.96 -15.26
C ARG A 68 -10.53 -21.48 -15.40
N ASN A 69 -9.49 -22.23 -15.78
CA ASN A 69 -9.58 -23.67 -16.01
C ASN A 69 -8.40 -24.41 -15.36
N ALA A 70 -8.49 -24.72 -14.07
CA ALA A 70 -7.65 -25.75 -13.45
C ALA A 70 -8.38 -26.37 -12.26
N VAL A 71 -8.97 -27.55 -12.47
CA VAL A 71 -9.32 -28.49 -11.40
C VAL A 71 -7.98 -28.96 -10.81
N GLY A 72 -7.51 -28.25 -9.79
CA GLY A 72 -6.13 -28.33 -9.24
C GLY A 72 -5.60 -27.01 -8.63
N ALA A 73 -6.30 -25.89 -8.83
CA ALA A 73 -5.83 -24.54 -8.46
C ALA A 73 -5.62 -24.26 -6.95
N SER A 74 -6.13 -25.10 -6.04
CA SER A 74 -5.97 -24.88 -4.59
C SER A 74 -4.55 -25.12 -4.10
N ASP A 75 -3.91 -26.20 -4.60
CA ASP A 75 -2.59 -26.61 -4.14
C ASP A 75 -1.50 -25.67 -4.69
N ASP A 76 -1.68 -25.18 -5.92
CA ASP A 76 -0.78 -24.21 -6.54
C ASP A 76 -0.75 -22.86 -5.78
N ASN A 77 -1.89 -22.38 -5.28
CA ASN A 77 -1.94 -21.09 -4.58
C ASN A 77 -1.41 -21.17 -3.13
N ASP A 78 -1.62 -22.32 -2.47
CA ASP A 78 -0.99 -22.61 -1.19
C ASP A 78 0.54 -22.62 -1.33
N GLU A 79 1.06 -23.26 -2.39
CA GLU A 79 2.48 -23.26 -2.69
C GLU A 79 3.01 -21.85 -3.03
N ILE A 80 2.33 -21.10 -3.90
CA ILE A 80 2.74 -19.74 -4.28
C ILE A 80 2.79 -18.82 -3.05
N SER A 81 1.74 -18.83 -2.22
CA SER A 81 1.68 -17.99 -1.02
C SER A 81 2.77 -18.34 -0.01
N SER A 82 2.99 -19.64 0.23
CA SER A 82 4.01 -20.16 1.14
C SER A 82 5.42 -19.80 0.67
N GLN A 83 5.72 -20.01 -0.62
CA GLN A 83 7.01 -19.65 -1.21
C GLN A 83 7.26 -18.13 -1.16
N ALA A 84 6.24 -17.32 -1.44
CA ALA A 84 6.35 -15.86 -1.36
C ALA A 84 6.64 -15.40 0.07
N PHE A 85 5.92 -15.91 1.07
CA PHE A 85 6.14 -15.53 2.47
C PHE A 85 7.48 -16.06 3.02
N ALA A 86 7.88 -17.28 2.66
CA ALA A 86 9.21 -17.79 2.96
C ALA A 86 10.32 -16.92 2.36
N MET A 87 10.10 -16.42 1.14
CA MET A 87 11.02 -15.49 0.49
C MET A 87 11.12 -14.15 1.23
N ILE A 88 10.00 -13.58 1.68
CA ILE A 88 9.98 -12.38 2.52
C ILE A 88 10.81 -12.60 3.79
N CYS A 89 10.62 -13.72 4.50
CA CYS A 89 11.40 -14.06 5.69
C CYS A 89 12.90 -14.16 5.38
N SER A 90 13.27 -14.89 4.32
CA SER A 90 14.67 -15.05 3.91
C SER A 90 15.38 -13.72 3.63
N ILE A 91 14.70 -12.77 2.98
CA ILE A 91 15.22 -11.43 2.70
C ILE A 91 15.47 -10.67 4.00
N VAL A 92 14.50 -10.68 4.90
CA VAL A 92 14.59 -9.97 6.19
C VAL A 92 15.69 -10.58 7.06
N ASP A 93 15.76 -11.90 7.17
CA ASP A 93 16.75 -12.60 7.98
C ASP A 93 18.18 -12.41 7.47
N THR A 94 18.35 -12.35 6.15
CA THR A 94 19.64 -12.09 5.52
C THR A 94 20.09 -10.65 5.77
N TRP A 95 19.20 -9.68 5.52
CA TRP A 95 19.47 -8.28 5.83
C TRP A 95 19.76 -8.04 7.31
N ALA A 96 19.02 -8.69 8.22
CA ALA A 96 19.23 -8.58 9.66
C ALA A 96 20.62 -9.11 10.06
N ARG A 97 21.00 -10.32 9.61
CA ARG A 97 22.32 -10.91 9.91
C ARG A 97 23.47 -10.02 9.44
N GLU A 98 23.35 -9.39 8.29
CA GLU A 98 24.37 -8.46 7.77
C GLU A 98 24.40 -7.15 8.55
N THR A 99 23.23 -6.60 8.87
CA THR A 99 23.10 -5.34 9.60
C THR A 99 23.62 -5.48 11.04
N TYR A 100 23.36 -6.59 11.73
CA TYR A 100 23.88 -6.85 13.07
C TYR A 100 25.38 -7.19 13.12
N ARG A 101 26.03 -7.47 11.98
CA ARG A 101 27.50 -7.57 11.89
C ARG A 101 28.18 -6.21 11.83
N VAL A 102 27.43 -5.13 11.58
CA VAL A 102 27.91 -3.75 11.52
C VAL A 102 27.35 -2.99 12.71
N ASP A 103 28.20 -2.66 13.69
CA ASP A 103 27.81 -2.06 14.97
C ASP A 103 27.04 -0.72 14.81
N ILE A 104 25.73 -0.70 15.08
CA ILE A 104 24.85 0.50 14.96
C ILE A 104 24.75 1.24 16.30
N GLY A 105 25.89 1.48 16.95
CA GLY A 105 25.96 2.23 18.19
C GLY A 105 25.88 3.76 18.02
N ARG A 106 26.00 4.31 16.80
CA ARG A 106 25.91 5.76 16.55
C ARG A 106 25.40 6.06 15.14
N PRO A 107 24.48 7.03 14.95
CA PRO A 107 24.16 7.56 13.63
C PRO A 107 25.32 8.45 13.18
N GLN A 108 26.40 7.85 12.67
CA GLN A 108 27.33 8.56 11.82
C GLN A 108 26.77 8.51 10.40
N TYR A 109 26.43 9.68 9.87
CA TYR A 109 26.26 9.88 8.44
C TYR A 109 27.36 9.11 7.71
N ARG A 110 26.96 8.13 6.90
CA ARG A 110 27.83 7.23 6.14
C ARG A 110 28.81 8.08 5.32
N ARG A 111 30.06 8.20 5.78
CA ARG A 111 31.16 8.80 5.04
C ARG A 111 31.42 7.91 3.83
N GLN A 112 31.59 8.52 2.65
CA GLN A 112 31.97 7.87 1.39
C GLN A 112 33.04 6.79 1.61
N GLY A 113 32.59 5.53 1.63
CA GLY A 113 33.38 4.31 1.66
C GLY A 113 32.51 3.26 0.96
N SER A 114 33.08 2.54 0.00
CA SER A 114 32.39 1.78 -1.04
C SER A 114 31.19 0.97 -0.54
N THR A 115 30.01 1.39 -0.95
CA THR A 115 28.71 0.73 -0.75
C THR A 115 28.57 -0.52 -1.61
N GLN A 116 29.61 -1.33 -1.78
CA GLN A 116 29.58 -2.50 -2.65
C GLN A 116 29.53 -3.79 -1.81
N ASP A 117 30.33 -3.88 -0.76
CA ASP A 117 30.59 -5.16 -0.07
C ASP A 117 29.45 -5.67 0.85
N ALA A 118 28.53 -4.80 1.28
CA ALA A 118 27.34 -5.20 2.04
C ALA A 118 26.10 -5.46 1.16
N TYR A 119 26.22 -5.23 -0.15
CA TYR A 119 25.11 -5.33 -1.11
C TYR A 119 25.18 -6.61 -1.95
N ASP A 120 26.34 -7.24 -2.02
CA ASP A 120 26.57 -8.51 -2.73
C ASP A 120 26.02 -9.75 -1.97
N THR A 121 25.51 -9.58 -0.75
CA THR A 121 25.17 -10.67 0.17
C THR A 121 23.67 -10.98 0.32
N ILE A 122 22.77 -10.07 -0.08
CA ILE A 122 21.35 -10.41 -0.16
C ILE A 122 21.14 -11.15 -1.50
N PRO A 123 20.79 -12.46 -1.51
CA PRO A 123 20.69 -13.25 -2.72
C PRO A 123 19.39 -12.94 -3.46
N LEU A 124 19.15 -11.67 -3.82
CA LEU A 124 17.96 -11.24 -4.51
C LEU A 124 18.22 -11.24 -6.02
N ASP A 125 18.40 -12.44 -6.57
CA ASP A 125 18.45 -12.63 -8.02
C ASP A 125 17.04 -12.70 -8.63
N ARG A 126 16.98 -12.81 -9.96
CA ARG A 126 15.73 -12.92 -10.72
C ARG A 126 14.80 -14.06 -10.24
N PRO A 127 15.30 -15.29 -9.98
CA PRO A 127 14.52 -16.35 -9.34
C PRO A 127 13.81 -15.96 -8.03
N HIS A 128 14.43 -15.11 -7.19
CA HIS A 128 13.80 -14.66 -5.95
C HIS A 128 12.65 -13.68 -6.22
N TRP A 129 12.79 -12.80 -7.21
CA TRP A 129 11.72 -11.87 -7.60
C TRP A 129 10.48 -12.58 -8.15
N GLU A 130 10.65 -13.62 -8.98
CA GLU A 130 9.48 -14.32 -9.57
C GLU A 130 8.57 -14.95 -8.51
N LYS A 131 9.11 -15.33 -7.34
CA LYS A 131 8.32 -15.80 -6.20
C LYS A 131 7.52 -14.70 -5.49
N LEU A 132 8.03 -13.47 -5.51
CA LEU A 132 7.41 -12.31 -4.85
C LEU A 132 6.46 -11.53 -5.76
N LYS A 133 6.63 -11.66 -7.08
CA LYS A 133 5.86 -10.95 -8.07
C LYS A 133 4.34 -11.11 -7.90
N PRO A 134 3.76 -12.29 -7.61
CA PRO A 134 2.32 -12.41 -7.45
C PRO A 134 1.80 -11.67 -6.20
N LEU A 135 2.59 -11.65 -5.11
CA LEU A 135 2.27 -10.88 -3.90
C LEU A 135 2.17 -9.38 -4.22
N PHE A 136 3.24 -8.77 -4.73
CA PHE A 136 3.29 -7.33 -4.97
C PHE A 136 2.52 -6.88 -6.22
N SER A 137 1.99 -7.81 -7.01
CA SER A 137 1.05 -7.52 -8.11
C SER A 137 -0.41 -7.60 -7.66
N ASN A 138 -0.68 -7.97 -6.41
CA ASN A 138 -2.04 -8.05 -5.88
C ASN A 138 -2.68 -6.66 -5.81
N SER A 139 -3.88 -6.53 -6.38
CA SER A 139 -4.67 -5.28 -6.40
C SER A 139 -4.99 -4.73 -5.01
N TRP A 140 -4.92 -5.55 -3.96
CA TRP A 140 -5.07 -5.08 -2.59
C TRP A 140 -4.07 -3.96 -2.27
N PHE A 141 -2.82 -4.03 -2.75
CA PHE A 141 -1.81 -3.00 -2.50
C PHE A 141 -2.10 -1.66 -3.17
N THR A 142 -3.03 -1.59 -4.13
CA THR A 142 -3.37 -0.33 -4.82
C THR A 142 -4.58 0.36 -4.23
N ARG A 143 -5.35 -0.26 -3.33
CA ARG A 143 -6.58 0.32 -2.78
C ARG A 143 -6.29 1.49 -1.84
N MET A 144 -7.00 2.62 -1.98
CA MET A 144 -6.77 3.80 -1.13
C MET A 144 -6.98 3.55 0.37
N TRP A 145 -8.02 2.79 0.73
CA TRP A 145 -8.36 2.50 2.12
C TRP A 145 -7.28 1.72 2.87
N VAL A 146 -6.46 0.92 2.18
CA VAL A 146 -5.42 0.12 2.83
C VAL A 146 -4.34 0.98 3.49
N VAL A 147 -4.18 2.22 3.02
CA VAL A 147 -3.28 3.20 3.63
C VAL A 147 -3.68 3.45 5.08
N GLN A 148 -4.97 3.72 5.32
CA GLN A 148 -5.49 3.98 6.67
C GLN A 148 -5.47 2.71 7.53
N GLU A 149 -5.94 1.60 6.95
CA GLU A 149 -6.02 0.28 7.60
C GLU A 149 -4.67 -0.11 8.21
N ILE A 150 -3.60 0.04 7.43
CA ILE A 150 -2.24 -0.35 7.85
C ILE A 150 -1.55 0.70 8.69
N ALA A 151 -1.72 1.99 8.36
CA ALA A 151 -1.03 3.05 9.07
C ALA A 151 -1.50 3.15 10.53
N LEU A 152 -2.80 2.94 10.76
CA LEU A 152 -3.43 3.06 12.09
C LEU A 152 -3.48 1.74 12.87
N ALA A 153 -3.26 0.59 12.23
CA ALA A 153 -3.26 -0.69 12.91
C ALA A 153 -2.28 -0.69 14.10
N ARG A 154 -2.68 -1.35 15.19
CA ARG A 154 -1.77 -1.71 16.30
C ARG A 154 -0.89 -2.92 15.95
N ARG A 155 -1.46 -3.82 15.15
CA ARG A 155 -0.83 -5.04 14.61
C ARG A 155 -1.56 -5.40 13.32
N ALA A 156 -0.83 -5.83 12.30
CA ALA A 156 -1.40 -6.32 11.05
C ALA A 156 -0.79 -7.66 10.64
N THR A 157 -1.65 -8.57 10.17
CA THR A 157 -1.26 -9.89 9.65
C THR A 157 -1.84 -10.06 8.26
N ALA A 158 -0.99 -10.39 7.29
CA ALA A 158 -1.42 -10.77 5.96
C ALA A 158 -1.72 -12.26 5.90
N VAL A 159 -2.85 -12.60 5.31
CA VAL A 159 -3.34 -13.96 5.08
C VAL A 159 -3.53 -14.12 3.58
N TRP A 160 -2.88 -15.14 3.01
CA TRP A 160 -2.97 -15.47 1.59
C TRP A 160 -3.01 -16.98 1.43
N ALA A 161 -4.10 -17.49 0.84
CA ALA A 161 -4.40 -18.92 0.85
C ALA A 161 -4.24 -19.46 2.29
N LYS A 162 -3.58 -20.60 2.53
CA LYS A 162 -3.34 -21.12 3.90
C LYS A 162 -2.17 -20.49 4.66
N SER A 163 -1.46 -19.54 4.06
CA SER A 163 -0.27 -18.93 4.66
C SER A 163 -0.59 -17.63 5.37
N GLU A 164 0.12 -17.34 6.45
CA GLU A 164 0.05 -16.05 7.15
C GLU A 164 1.43 -15.48 7.47
N ILE A 165 1.55 -14.15 7.49
CA ILE A 165 2.79 -13.46 7.83
C ILE A 165 2.51 -12.11 8.51
N SER A 166 3.40 -11.69 9.41
CA SER A 166 3.37 -10.34 9.98
C SER A 166 3.55 -9.30 8.87
N TRP A 167 2.70 -8.29 8.87
CA TRP A 167 2.83 -7.17 7.93
C TRP A 167 4.17 -6.43 8.07
N GLU A 168 4.76 -6.40 9.26
CA GLU A 168 6.07 -5.80 9.50
C GLU A 168 7.16 -6.40 8.61
N LEU A 169 7.10 -7.71 8.35
CA LEU A 169 8.05 -8.42 7.50
C LEU A 169 7.85 -8.04 6.02
N ILE A 170 6.59 -7.97 5.56
CA ILE A 170 6.26 -7.52 4.19
C ILE A 170 6.78 -6.09 3.98
N GLY A 171 6.50 -5.19 4.91
CA GLY A 171 6.94 -3.80 4.84
C GLY A 171 8.46 -3.63 4.87
N LEU A 172 9.16 -4.41 5.71
CA LEU A 172 10.62 -4.40 5.77
C LEU A 172 11.24 -4.94 4.48
N ALA A 173 10.74 -6.08 3.99
CA ALA A 173 11.18 -6.63 2.71
C ALA A 173 10.92 -5.65 1.56
N ALA A 174 9.77 -4.97 1.52
CA ALA A 174 9.49 -3.94 0.54
C ALA A 174 10.50 -2.77 0.61
N ALA A 175 10.92 -2.36 1.81
CA ALA A 175 11.97 -1.36 1.99
C ALA A 175 13.31 -1.83 1.39
N ILE A 176 13.71 -3.07 1.66
CA ILE A 176 14.94 -3.71 1.17
C ILE A 176 14.89 -3.84 -0.36
N ILE A 177 13.81 -4.37 -0.92
CA ILE A 177 13.63 -4.55 -2.36
C ILE A 177 13.72 -3.20 -3.08
N ARG A 178 13.03 -2.18 -2.57
CA ARG A 178 13.02 -0.84 -3.17
C ARG A 178 14.43 -0.24 -3.25
N THR A 179 15.24 -0.35 -2.19
CA THR A 179 16.61 0.21 -2.17
C THR A 179 17.59 -0.57 -3.04
N ASN A 180 17.26 -1.82 -3.37
CA ASN A 180 18.12 -2.72 -4.13
C ASN A 180 17.58 -3.02 -5.54
N TRP A 181 16.46 -2.41 -5.97
CA TRP A 181 15.75 -2.77 -7.20
C TRP A 181 16.61 -2.81 -8.46
N ARG A 182 17.64 -1.96 -8.54
CA ARG A 182 18.62 -1.95 -9.64
C ARG A 182 19.28 -3.31 -9.86
N TYR A 183 19.44 -4.12 -8.80
CA TYR A 183 20.08 -5.43 -8.84
C TYR A 183 19.07 -6.58 -8.93
N ILE A 184 17.82 -6.35 -8.51
CA ILE A 184 16.76 -7.37 -8.35
C ILE A 184 15.82 -7.43 -9.55
N GLY A 185 15.63 -6.29 -10.22
CA GLY A 185 14.69 -6.17 -11.33
C GLY A 185 15.02 -7.17 -12.45
N PRO A 186 14.09 -7.38 -13.42
CA PRO A 186 14.22 -8.41 -14.47
C PRO A 186 15.48 -8.32 -15.36
N TRP A 187 16.32 -7.31 -15.14
CA TRP A 187 17.45 -6.86 -15.95
C TRP A 187 18.72 -6.63 -15.13
N GLY A 188 18.92 -7.36 -14.02
CA GLY A 188 20.16 -7.37 -13.22
C GLY A 188 21.43 -7.83 -13.98
N GLY A 189 21.43 -7.74 -15.32
CA GLY A 189 22.57 -7.90 -16.23
C GLY A 189 22.40 -6.95 -17.43
N HIS A 190 23.42 -6.10 -17.62
CA HIS A 190 23.89 -5.30 -18.77
C HIS A 190 23.00 -4.82 -19.96
N ASP A 191 21.76 -5.27 -20.13
CA ASP A 191 21.02 -5.08 -21.39
C ASP A 191 19.96 -3.99 -21.20
N GLY A 192 20.39 -2.73 -21.29
CA GLY A 192 19.69 -1.52 -20.84
C GLY A 192 18.37 -1.13 -21.56
N ILE A 193 17.42 -2.04 -21.75
CA ILE A 193 16.16 -1.82 -22.48
C ILE A 193 14.91 -2.03 -21.58
N GLY A 194 15.09 -2.30 -20.28
CA GLY A 194 14.00 -2.54 -19.32
C GLY A 194 13.60 -1.35 -18.41
N SER A 195 12.35 -1.34 -17.93
CA SER A 195 11.85 -0.34 -16.97
C SER A 195 12.60 -0.42 -15.62
N HIS A 196 13.33 0.64 -15.28
CA HIS A 196 14.07 0.79 -14.03
C HIS A 196 13.17 1.10 -12.81
N ARG A 197 11.84 1.07 -12.99
CA ARG A 197 10.89 1.50 -11.96
C ARG A 197 10.53 0.33 -11.04
N VAL A 198 10.61 0.60 -9.74
CA VAL A 198 10.16 -0.32 -8.69
C VAL A 198 8.66 -0.59 -8.88
N PRO A 199 8.19 -1.84 -8.74
CA PRO A 199 6.78 -2.19 -8.85
C PRO A 199 5.92 -1.40 -7.86
N VAL A 200 4.73 -0.99 -8.31
CA VAL A 200 3.85 -0.12 -7.50
C VAL A 200 3.46 -0.76 -6.17
N GLY A 201 3.19 -2.07 -6.13
CA GLY A 201 2.86 -2.76 -4.88
C GLY A 201 4.02 -2.76 -3.87
N VAL A 202 5.27 -2.84 -4.33
CA VAL A 202 6.46 -2.70 -3.46
C VAL A 202 6.53 -1.28 -2.91
N MET A 203 6.32 -0.27 -3.75
CA MET A 203 6.32 1.14 -3.32
C MET A 203 5.20 1.43 -2.31
N ASN A 204 4.01 0.90 -2.54
CA ASN A 204 2.84 1.06 -1.66
C ASN A 204 3.04 0.33 -0.33
N ALA A 205 3.52 -0.92 -0.35
CA ALA A 205 3.85 -1.67 0.86
C ALA A 205 4.89 -0.94 1.71
N TYR A 206 5.95 -0.43 1.07
CA TYR A 206 6.96 0.40 1.72
C TYR A 206 6.37 1.68 2.32
N PHE A 207 5.57 2.41 1.56
CA PHE A 207 4.95 3.65 2.03
C PHE A 207 4.08 3.40 3.26
N MET A 208 3.14 2.44 3.19
CA MET A 208 2.26 2.07 4.30
C MET A 208 3.07 1.66 5.54
N TYR A 209 4.11 0.84 5.36
CA TYR A 209 5.03 0.46 6.42
C TYR A 209 5.77 1.63 7.06
N ARG A 210 6.18 2.64 6.28
CA ARG A 210 6.90 3.82 6.77
C ARG A 210 6.04 4.75 7.62
N ILE A 211 4.72 4.71 7.43
CA ILE A 211 3.76 5.53 8.16
C ILE A 211 2.99 4.74 9.24
N SER A 212 3.28 3.44 9.39
CA SER A 212 2.64 2.57 10.39
C SER A 212 2.98 2.95 11.83
N SER A 213 1.95 2.98 12.67
CA SER A 213 2.04 3.36 14.09
C SER A 213 2.81 2.37 14.97
N PHE A 214 2.88 1.09 14.59
CA PHE A 214 3.64 0.06 15.33
C PHE A 214 5.17 0.14 15.10
N ARG A 215 5.67 1.09 14.30
CA ARG A 215 7.10 1.31 14.08
C ARG A 215 7.68 2.26 15.14
N SER A 216 7.95 1.75 16.34
CA SER A 216 8.48 2.56 17.45
C SER A 216 9.91 3.07 17.27
N ASN A 217 10.70 2.45 16.39
CA ASN A 217 12.15 2.70 16.28
C ASN A 217 12.55 3.67 15.16
N LEU A 218 11.59 4.25 14.42
CA LEU A 218 11.85 5.25 13.39
C LEU A 218 11.17 6.56 13.75
N ASP A 219 11.82 7.68 13.43
CA ASP A 219 11.20 8.99 13.60
C ASP A 219 9.90 9.06 12.78
N PRO A 220 8.77 9.50 13.40
CA PRO A 220 7.51 9.64 12.69
C PRO A 220 7.65 10.64 11.55
N LEU A 221 7.21 10.24 10.36
CA LEU A 221 7.13 11.14 9.22
C LEU A 221 6.00 12.16 9.46
N ARG A 222 6.27 13.42 9.14
CA ARG A 222 5.30 14.52 9.21
C ARG A 222 5.03 15.01 7.80
N PHE A 223 3.76 15.12 7.46
CA PHE A 223 3.30 15.61 6.17
C PHE A 223 2.17 16.62 6.39
N SER A 224 2.06 17.62 5.54
CA SER A 224 0.79 18.31 5.27
C SER A 224 -0.20 17.33 4.59
N PHE A 225 -1.47 17.68 4.58
CA PHE A 225 -2.47 16.87 3.91
C PHE A 225 -2.28 16.85 2.38
N CYS A 226 -1.83 17.96 1.79
CA CYS A 226 -1.46 18.03 0.38
C CYS A 226 -0.30 17.11 0.01
N GLU A 227 0.77 17.06 0.83
CA GLU A 227 1.88 16.12 0.62
C GLU A 227 1.42 14.67 0.73
N LEU A 228 0.54 14.36 1.69
CA LEU A 228 -0.03 13.03 1.85
C LEU A 228 -0.87 12.61 0.63
N LEU A 229 -1.67 13.53 0.07
CA LEU A 229 -2.40 13.32 -1.19
C LEU A 229 -1.46 13.07 -2.37
N ALA A 230 -0.38 13.83 -2.48
CA ALA A 230 0.61 13.67 -3.54
C ALA A 230 1.32 12.30 -3.44
N LEU A 231 1.71 11.88 -2.23
CA LEU A 231 2.37 10.60 -1.97
C LEU A 231 1.45 9.39 -2.21
N THR A 232 0.15 9.58 -2.07
CA THR A 232 -0.86 8.53 -2.25
C THR A 232 -1.55 8.59 -3.61
N LYS A 233 -1.11 9.45 -4.55
CA LYS A 233 -1.74 9.63 -5.88
C LYS A 233 -1.96 8.32 -6.63
N GLN A 234 -1.01 7.38 -6.54
CA GLN A 234 -1.05 6.10 -7.26
C GLN A 234 -2.05 5.07 -6.69
N PHE A 235 -2.63 5.32 -5.52
CA PHE A 235 -3.67 4.46 -4.97
C PHE A 235 -5.02 4.72 -5.66
N GLU A 236 -5.78 3.66 -5.85
CA GLU A 236 -7.05 3.57 -6.56
C GLU A 236 -8.22 3.68 -5.60
N CYS A 237 -9.26 4.38 -6.04
CA CYS A 237 -10.52 4.54 -5.32
C CYS A 237 -11.67 4.09 -6.22
N GLN A 238 -12.66 3.41 -5.67
CA GLN A 238 -13.91 3.14 -6.38
C GLN A 238 -14.79 4.39 -6.38
N GLU A 239 -14.91 5.06 -5.23
CA GLU A 239 -15.62 6.33 -5.08
C GLU A 239 -14.60 7.47 -4.95
N LYS A 240 -14.80 8.56 -5.70
CA LYS A 240 -13.79 9.63 -5.80
C LYS A 240 -13.54 10.35 -4.48
N HIS A 241 -14.55 10.46 -3.62
CA HIS A 241 -14.45 11.04 -2.28
C HIS A 241 -13.44 10.33 -1.38
N ASP A 242 -13.28 9.02 -1.57
CA ASP A 242 -12.36 8.19 -0.79
C ASP A 242 -10.90 8.63 -0.96
N LYS A 243 -10.58 9.37 -2.04
CA LYS A 243 -9.25 9.95 -2.22
C LYS A 243 -8.87 10.89 -1.08
N ILE A 244 -9.86 11.52 -0.46
CA ILE A 244 -9.69 12.43 0.68
C ILE A 244 -10.04 11.70 1.97
N PHE A 245 -11.22 11.07 2.05
CA PHE A 245 -11.73 10.49 3.30
C PHE A 245 -10.85 9.38 3.86
N ALA A 246 -10.25 8.54 3.01
CA ALA A 246 -9.33 7.50 3.45
C ALA A 246 -8.08 8.05 4.16
N LEU A 247 -7.73 9.32 3.98
CA LEU A 247 -6.54 9.90 4.60
C LEU A 247 -6.84 10.67 5.90
N LEU A 248 -8.11 11.00 6.18
CA LEU A 248 -8.49 11.85 7.32
C LEU A 248 -8.21 11.22 8.68
N GLY A 249 -8.09 9.89 8.75
CA GLY A 249 -7.65 9.21 9.96
C GLY A 249 -6.17 9.43 10.31
N LEU A 250 -5.35 9.87 9.34
CA LEU A 250 -3.91 10.05 9.52
C LEU A 250 -3.58 11.44 10.08
N LYS A 251 -2.59 11.48 10.97
CA LYS A 251 -2.12 12.74 11.55
C LYS A 251 -1.34 13.55 10.52
N THR A 252 -1.81 14.77 10.25
CA THR A 252 -1.11 15.74 9.39
C THR A 252 -0.66 16.96 10.19
N SER A 253 0.33 17.68 9.66
CA SER A 253 0.92 18.88 10.29
C SER A 253 0.01 20.11 10.28
N ASP A 254 -0.98 20.12 9.38
CA ASP A 254 -1.99 21.15 9.18
C ASP A 254 -3.35 20.78 9.80
N TRP A 255 -3.43 19.63 10.49
CA TRP A 255 -4.64 19.16 11.19
C TRP A 255 -5.90 19.09 10.31
N ALA A 256 -5.76 18.71 9.05
CA ALA A 256 -6.85 18.67 8.06
C ALA A 256 -8.12 17.93 8.54
N LYS A 257 -7.99 16.89 9.37
CA LYS A 257 -9.11 16.16 9.99
C LYS A 257 -10.11 17.09 10.73
N LEU A 258 -9.65 18.22 11.29
CA LEU A 258 -10.50 19.14 12.03
C LEU A 258 -11.38 20.02 11.13
N PHE A 259 -11.03 20.16 9.85
CA PHE A 259 -11.65 21.10 8.94
C PHE A 259 -12.41 20.43 7.79
N ILE A 260 -12.06 19.18 7.46
CA ILE A 260 -12.71 18.40 6.41
C ILE A 260 -13.74 17.47 7.05
N VAL A 261 -15.01 17.74 6.76
CA VAL A 261 -16.14 16.89 7.19
C VAL A 261 -16.34 15.76 6.18
N VAL A 262 -16.51 14.54 6.68
CA VAL A 262 -16.90 13.38 5.86
C VAL A 262 -18.39 13.51 5.54
N ASP A 263 -18.69 13.70 4.27
CA ASP A 263 -20.05 13.81 3.76
C ASP A 263 -20.05 13.35 2.30
N TYR A 264 -20.64 12.18 2.06
CA TYR A 264 -20.75 11.62 0.72
C TYR A 264 -21.86 12.25 -0.14
N SER A 265 -22.77 13.03 0.47
CA SER A 265 -23.77 13.80 -0.29
C SER A 265 -23.18 15.07 -0.91
N ARG A 266 -22.03 15.53 -0.39
CA ARG A 266 -21.35 16.74 -0.84
C ARG A 266 -20.80 16.57 -2.28
N PRO A 267 -21.00 17.55 -3.18
CA PRO A 267 -20.34 17.55 -4.48
C PRO A 267 -18.82 17.48 -4.37
N LEU A 268 -18.18 16.67 -5.21
CA LEU A 268 -16.74 16.42 -5.16
C LEU A 268 -15.91 17.70 -5.30
N ASP A 269 -16.31 18.63 -6.15
CA ASP A 269 -15.60 19.91 -6.35
C ASP A 269 -15.57 20.76 -5.09
N ASP A 270 -16.66 20.78 -4.32
CA ASP A 270 -16.72 21.50 -3.05
C ASP A 270 -15.82 20.86 -2.00
N LEU A 271 -15.77 19.53 -1.98
CA LEU A 271 -14.85 18.79 -1.12
C LEU A 271 -13.38 19.13 -1.47
N TRP A 272 -13.00 19.15 -2.75
CA TRP A 272 -11.64 19.54 -3.16
C TRP A 272 -11.31 20.99 -2.80
N ARG A 273 -12.26 21.92 -2.92
CA ARG A 273 -12.07 23.30 -2.45
C ARG A 273 -11.79 23.38 -0.94
N SER A 274 -12.32 22.46 -0.14
CA SER A 274 -12.01 22.41 1.30
C SER A 274 -10.62 21.86 1.63
N VAL A 275 -9.96 21.17 0.68
CA VAL A 275 -8.57 20.71 0.83
C VAL A 275 -7.57 21.85 0.55
N GLY A 276 -7.88 22.71 -0.43
CA GLY A 276 -7.02 23.84 -0.80
C GLY A 276 -7.36 25.11 -0.01
N SER A 277 -6.52 25.49 0.95
CA SER A 277 -6.46 26.89 1.38
C SER A 277 -5.84 27.76 0.25
N PRO A 278 -6.19 29.06 0.09
CA PRO A 278 -5.92 29.88 -1.11
C PRO A 278 -4.45 30.11 -1.52
N SER A 279 -3.48 29.48 -0.87
CA SER A 279 -2.05 29.76 -1.04
C SER A 279 -1.25 28.69 -1.78
N ASP A 280 -1.87 27.61 -2.27
CA ASP A 280 -1.11 26.41 -2.69
C ASP A 280 -1.32 26.04 -4.18
N THR A 281 -0.44 26.54 -5.04
CA THR A 281 -0.35 26.23 -6.49
C THR A 281 0.00 24.76 -6.81
N SER A 282 0.24 23.94 -5.79
CA SER A 282 0.64 22.53 -5.90
C SER A 282 -0.49 21.61 -6.38
N LEU A 283 -1.75 22.01 -6.20
CA LEU A 283 -2.95 21.20 -6.53
C LEU A 283 -3.20 21.08 -8.04
N GLU A 284 -2.93 22.12 -8.83
CA GLU A 284 -3.11 22.09 -10.29
C GLU A 284 -2.10 21.16 -10.99
N ALA A 285 -0.88 21.02 -10.44
CA ALA A 285 0.14 20.13 -10.97
C ALA A 285 -0.14 18.64 -10.69
N ALA A 286 -0.81 18.34 -9.57
CA ALA A 286 -1.15 16.96 -9.20
C ALA A 286 -2.26 16.36 -10.07
N PHE A 287 -3.17 17.19 -10.58
CA PHE A 287 -4.36 16.76 -11.32
C PHE A 287 -4.49 17.47 -12.66
N GLY A 288 -3.45 17.36 -13.50
CA GLY A 288 -3.47 17.89 -14.86
C GLY A 288 -4.73 17.46 -15.63
N ASP A 289 -5.54 18.45 -15.99
CA ASP A 289 -6.74 18.32 -16.81
C ASP A 289 -6.40 17.70 -18.19
N PRO A 290 -6.98 16.55 -18.56
CA PRO A 290 -6.81 15.95 -19.87
C PRO A 290 -7.31 16.83 -21.04
N SER A 291 -8.16 17.83 -20.75
CA SER A 291 -8.81 18.66 -21.77
C SER A 291 -7.90 19.72 -22.41
N LEU A 292 -6.77 20.06 -21.77
CA LEU A 292 -5.86 21.11 -22.23
C LEU A 292 -4.75 20.65 -23.20
N ARG A 293 -4.74 19.38 -23.63
CA ARG A 293 -3.75 18.87 -24.60
C ARG A 293 -4.09 19.12 -26.07
N SER A 294 -5.19 19.80 -26.40
CA SER A 294 -5.65 19.92 -27.80
C SER A 294 -5.37 21.25 -28.52
N SER A 295 -4.64 22.20 -27.93
CA SER A 295 -4.47 23.54 -28.53
C SER A 295 -3.03 23.97 -28.85
N ARG A 296 -2.16 23.05 -29.28
CA ARG A 296 -0.94 23.44 -30.04
C ARG A 296 -1.04 22.99 -31.49
N ARG A 297 -1.85 23.72 -32.27
CA ARG A 297 -1.72 23.77 -33.73
C ARG A 297 -0.43 24.52 -34.06
N ASN A 298 0.50 23.83 -34.71
CA ASN A 298 1.66 24.43 -35.39
C ASN A 298 1.20 25.51 -36.37
N PRO A 299 1.71 26.75 -36.30
CA PRO A 299 1.63 27.67 -37.41
C PRO A 299 2.63 27.23 -38.49
N ARG A 300 2.09 27.03 -39.68
CA ARG A 300 2.81 26.72 -40.92
C ARG A 300 3.90 27.74 -41.19
N HIS A 301 5.04 27.25 -41.64
CA HIS A 301 6.00 28.01 -42.43
C HIS A 301 5.33 28.55 -43.69
N SER A 302 5.38 29.85 -43.89
CA SER A 302 5.27 30.49 -45.20
C SER A 302 5.99 31.84 -45.21
N GLN A 303 6.89 31.98 -46.19
CA GLN A 303 7.59 33.20 -46.66
C GLN A 303 8.79 33.65 -45.79
N LYS A 304 10.01 33.83 -46.32
CA LYS A 304 10.46 34.17 -47.67
C LYS A 304 11.63 33.29 -48.14
#